data_AF-A0A7C4HH86-F1
#
_entry.id   AF-A0A7C4HH86-F1
#
_cell.length_a   1.000
_cell.length_b   1.000
_cell.length_c   1.000
_cell.angle_alpha   90.00
_cell.angle_beta   90.00
_cell.angle_gamma   90.00
#
_symmetry.space_group_name_H-M   'P 1'
#
loop_
_entity.id
_entity.type
_entity.pdbx_description
1 polymer ?
#
loop_
_entity_poly.entity_id
_entity_poly.type
_entity_poly.pdbx_seq_one_letter_code
_entity_poly.pdbx_strand_id
1 'polypeptide(L)' 'GKASVKDPIKCDLCNECIDKCAQNAIKVDFDKNSLIFFLETTGSLPAWRVLSEACKILMTKSETFLKQLSEIGVV' A
#
# COMPACT_ATOMS: atom_id res chain seq x y z
N GLY A 1 -0.49 -30.31 -18.74
CA GLY A 1 -0.56 -30.05 -17.28
C GLY A 1 -1.64 -29.03 -16.99
N LYS A 2 -2.16 -28.97 -15.76
CA LYS A 2 -3.16 -27.98 -15.33
C LYS A 2 -2.46 -26.74 -14.77
N ALA A 3 -2.82 -25.55 -15.25
CA ALA A 3 -2.31 -24.29 -14.72
C ALA A 3 -2.89 -24.01 -13.32
N SER A 4 -2.09 -23.40 -12.45
CA SER A 4 -2.50 -22.97 -11.11
C SER A 4 -1.74 -21.71 -10.68
N VAL A 5 -2.36 -20.90 -9.82
CA VAL A 5 -1.70 -19.74 -9.21
C VAL A 5 -0.73 -20.25 -8.15
N LYS A 6 0.55 -19.90 -8.28
CA LYS A 6 1.59 -20.28 -7.31
C LYS A 6 1.77 -19.24 -6.21
N ASP A 7 1.76 -17.96 -6.56
CA ASP A 7 1.96 -16.84 -5.64
C ASP A 7 1.23 -15.59 -6.17
N PRO A 8 0.07 -15.24 -5.60
CA PRO A 8 -0.71 -14.09 -6.05
C PRO A 8 -0.07 -12.74 -5.68
N ILE A 9 0.82 -12.69 -4.68
CA ILE A 9 1.47 -11.44 -4.25
C ILE A 9 2.47 -10.92 -5.29
N LYS A 10 2.97 -11.81 -6.16
CA LYS A 10 3.87 -11.44 -7.27
C LYS A 10 3.15 -10.91 -8.51
N CYS A 11 1.82 -10.86 -8.51
CA CYS A 11 1.06 -10.25 -9.59
C CYS A 11 1.21 -8.73 -9.52
N ASP A 12 1.68 -8.13 -10.61
CA ASP A 12 1.82 -6.67 -10.79
C ASP A 12 0.56 -6.01 -11.38
N LEU A 13 -0.54 -6.77 -11.47
CA LEU A 13 -1.82 -6.34 -12.06
C LEU A 13 -1.71 -5.91 -13.54
N CYS A 14 -0.77 -6.48 -14.31
CA CYS A 14 -0.60 -6.16 -15.73
C CYS A 14 -1.77 -6.59 -16.64
N ASN A 15 -2.66 -7.47 -16.17
CA ASN A 15 -3.84 -8.00 -16.89
C ASN A 15 -3.60 -8.81 -18.17
N GLU A 16 -2.36 -9.02 -18.62
CA GLU A 16 -2.03 -9.85 -19.79
C GLU A 16 -2.63 -11.28 -19.70
N CYS A 17 -2.67 -11.86 -18.51
CA CYS A 17 -3.25 -13.19 -18.33
C CYS A 17 -4.77 -13.23 -18.58
N ILE A 18 -5.49 -12.12 -18.37
CA ILE A 18 -6.92 -11.99 -18.67
C ILE A 18 -7.10 -11.90 -20.19
N ASP A 19 -6.27 -11.09 -20.85
CA ASP A 19 -6.41 -10.77 -22.28
C ASP A 19 -6.05 -11.95 -23.19
N LYS A 20 -5.02 -12.74 -22.81
CA LYS A 20 -4.54 -13.86 -23.63
C LYS A 20 -5.32 -15.16 -23.42
N CYS A 21 -5.97 -15.31 -22.27
CA CYS A 21 -6.70 -16.54 -21.96
C CYS A 21 -8.11 -16.51 -22.54
N ALA A 22 -8.74 -17.68 -22.61
CA ALA A 22 -10.14 -17.77 -22.99
C ALA A 22 -11.00 -16.87 -22.07
N GLN A 23 -12.10 -16.36 -22.61
CA GLN A 23 -13.00 -15.48 -21.88
C GLN A 23 -13.43 -16.11 -20.55
N ASN A 24 -13.37 -15.33 -19.47
CA ASN A 24 -13.70 -15.75 -18.10
C ASN A 24 -12.84 -16.89 -17.53
N ALA A 25 -11.67 -17.20 -18.12
CA ALA A 25 -10.77 -18.21 -17.57
C ALA A 25 -10.05 -17.73 -16.29
N ILE A 26 -9.78 -16.43 -16.18
CA ILE A 26 -9.06 -15.82 -15.06
C ILE A 26 -9.75 -14.51 -14.69
N LYS A 27 -9.90 -14.26 -13.38
CA LYS A 27 -10.26 -12.95 -12.83
C LYS A 27 -9.09 -12.48 -11.95
N VAL A 28 -8.59 -11.27 -12.21
CA VAL A 28 -7.62 -10.59 -11.33
C VAL A 28 -8.32 -9.44 -10.63
N ASP A 29 -8.08 -9.29 -9.34
CA ASP A 29 -8.66 -8.26 -8.48
C ASP A 29 -7.70 -8.02 -7.29
N PHE A 30 -7.94 -6.98 -6.51
CA PHE A 30 -7.16 -6.68 -5.31
C PHE A 30 -8.05 -6.64 -4.05
N ASP A 31 -7.47 -7.01 -2.91
CA ASP A 31 -8.15 -6.86 -1.62
C ASP A 31 -8.05 -5.41 -1.14
N LYS A 32 -9.20 -4.74 -1.00
CA LYS A 32 -9.30 -3.33 -0.61
C LYS A 32 -8.84 -3.05 0.83
N ASN A 33 -8.77 -4.08 1.68
CA ASN A 33 -8.37 -3.96 3.08
C ASN A 33 -6.89 -4.33 3.31
N SER A 34 -6.19 -4.74 2.26
CA SER A 34 -4.80 -5.19 2.34
C SER A 34 -3.88 -4.27 1.55
N LEU A 35 -2.68 -4.02 2.10
CA LEU A 35 -1.67 -3.23 1.41
C LEU A 35 -0.29 -3.82 1.70
N ILE A 36 0.53 -3.92 0.66
CA ILE A 36 1.90 -4.47 0.74
C ILE A 36 2.89 -3.32 0.58
N PHE A 37 3.57 -2.96 1.67
CA PHE A 37 4.61 -1.94 1.65
C PHE A 37 5.97 -2.54 1.29
N PHE A 38 6.62 -1.97 0.28
CA PHE A 38 8.03 -2.20 0.00
C PHE A 38 8.81 -0.94 0.37
N LEU A 39 9.77 -1.08 1.28
CA LEU A 39 10.59 0.02 1.76
C LEU A 39 12.07 -0.38 1.71
N GLU A 40 12.82 0.36 0.93
CA GLU A 40 14.28 0.28 0.86
C GLU A 40 14.86 1.60 1.35
N THR A 41 15.97 1.53 2.11
CA THR A 41 16.67 2.73 2.59
C THR A 41 18.02 2.84 1.92
N THR A 42 18.59 4.05 1.91
CA THR A 42 19.95 4.31 1.44
C THR A 42 21.04 3.75 2.38
N GLY A 43 20.65 3.08 3.48
CA GLY A 43 21.56 2.57 4.51
C GLY A 43 21.85 3.54 5.66
N SER A 44 21.50 4.84 5.56
CA SER A 44 21.72 5.81 6.64
C SER A 44 20.89 5.50 7.90
N LEU A 45 19.71 4.90 7.73
CA LEU A 45 18.84 4.41 8.81
C LEU A 45 18.24 3.06 8.42
N PRO A 46 17.97 2.17 9.39
CA PRO A 46 17.27 0.93 9.11
C PRO A 46 15.80 1.20 8.74
N ALA A 47 15.23 0.40 7.83
CA ALA A 47 13.89 0.59 7.27
C ALA A 47 12.78 0.77 8.32
N TRP A 48 12.82 -0.04 9.39
CA TRP A 48 11.84 0.04 10.47
C TRP A 48 11.86 1.40 11.20
N ARG A 49 13.03 2.06 11.30
CA ARG A 49 13.13 3.40 11.88
C ARG A 49 12.54 4.44 10.95
N VAL A 50 12.84 4.35 9.65
CA VAL A 50 12.25 5.26 8.65
C VAL A 50 10.73 5.21 8.70
N LEU A 51 10.15 4.00 8.74
CA LEU A 51 8.70 3.84 8.86
C LEU A 51 8.15 4.41 10.18
N SER A 52 8.82 4.15 11.30
CA SER A 52 8.40 4.68 12.61
C SER A 52 8.41 6.21 12.65
N GLU A 53 9.48 6.84 12.15
CA GLU A 53 9.57 8.31 12.13
C GLU A 53 8.56 8.92 11.13
N ALA A 54 8.30 8.28 10.00
CA ALA A 54 7.27 8.72 9.05
C ALA A 54 5.87 8.75 9.71
N CYS A 55 5.51 7.71 10.46
CA CYS A 55 4.25 7.67 11.21
C CYS A 55 4.16 8.77 12.28
N LYS A 56 5.25 9.01 13.02
CA LYS A 56 5.30 10.10 14.02
C LYS A 56 5.12 11.47 13.37
N ILE A 57 5.81 11.72 12.26
CA ILE A 57 5.68 12.99 11.52
C ILE A 57 4.24 13.20 11.05
N LEU A 58 3.59 12.15 10.54
CA LEU A 58 2.19 12.23 10.12
C LEU A 58 1.25 12.54 11.30
N MET A 59 1.48 11.89 12.45
CA MET A 59 0.73 12.12 13.68
C MET A 59 0.87 13.57 14.15
N THR A 60 2.11 14.06 14.29
CA THR A 60 2.38 15.45 14.72
C THR A 60 1.77 16.49 13.77
N LYS A 61 1.81 16.24 12.45
CA LYS A 61 1.16 17.13 11.47
C LYS A 61 -0.35 17.17 11.66
N SER A 62 -0.97 16.01 11.89
CA SER A 62 -2.40 15.89 12.12
C SER A 62 -2.82 16.59 13.42
N GLU A 63 -2.09 16.39 14.50
CA GLU A 63 -2.33 17.06 15.79
C GLU A 63 -2.17 18.58 15.68
N THR A 64 -1.13 19.04 14.97
CA THR A 64 -0.91 20.47 14.72
C THR A 64 -2.09 21.07 13.96
N PHE A 65 -2.58 20.39 12.94
CA PHE A 65 -3.73 20.85 12.17
C PHE A 65 -5.01 20.91 13.01
N LEU A 66 -5.28 19.89 13.82
CA LEU A 66 -6.41 19.88 14.75
C LEU A 66 -6.35 21.04 15.75
N LYS A 67 -5.16 21.33 16.28
CA LYS A 67 -4.97 22.49 17.17
C LYS A 67 -5.32 23.80 16.47
N GLN A 68 -4.84 24.00 15.24
CA GLN A 68 -5.14 25.20 14.46
C GLN A 68 -6.64 25.34 14.18
N LEU A 69 -7.35 24.24 13.91
CA LEU A 69 -8.80 24.27 13.72
C LEU A 69 -9.55 24.63 15.00
N SER A 70 -9.08 24.16 16.16
CA SER A 70 -9.65 24.49 17.45
C SER A 70 -9.47 25.97 17.79
N GLU A 71 -8.32 26.56 17.46
CA GLU A 71 -8.05 27.99 17.64
C GLU A 71 -9.00 28.91 16.84
N ILE A 72 -9.55 28.42 15.72
CA ILE A 72 -10.53 29.16 14.89
C ILE A 72 -11.99 28.70 15.11
N GLY A 73 -12.24 27.83 16.09
CA GLY A 73 -13.59 27.40 16.48
C GLY A 73 -14.29 26.48 15.47
N VAL A 74 -13.54 25.79 14.60
CA VAL A 74 -14.09 24.83 13.64
C VAL A 74 -14.32 23.45 14.28
N VAL A 75 -13.53 23.11 15.30
CA VAL A 75 -13.60 21.84 16.07
C VAL A 75 -13.48 22.13 17.55
#